data_AF-A0A2D6PEM2-F1
#
_entry.id   AF-A0A2D6PEM2-F1
#
_cell.length_a   1.000
_cell.length_b   1.000
_cell.length_c   1.000
_cell.angle_alpha   90.00
_cell.angle_beta   90.00
_cell.angle_gamma   90.00
#
_symmetry.space_group_name_H-M   'P 1'
#
loop_
_entity.id
_entity.type
_entity.pdbx_description
1 polymer ?
#
loop_
_entity_poly.entity_id
_entity_poly.type
_entity_poly.pdbx_seq_one_letter_code
_entity_poly.pdbx_strand_id
1 'polypeptide(L)'
;MVDQYSAAAGNLGGGVIEGFLGGGHGDVPNHYRVASPSASDARIITVHGRYDLVVPAGRSGLLAGTEGIFDDAGTHFDVLDPQHDLWRRTLDALGLS
;
A
#
# COMPACT_ATOMS: atom_id res chain seq x y z
N MET A 1 -7.26 4.84 -8.42
CA MET A 1 -6.21 3.85 -8.76
C MET A 1 -4.97 4.17 -7.92
N VAL A 2 -4.36 3.18 -7.27
CA VAL A 2 -2.99 3.33 -6.75
C VAL A 2 -2.08 3.18 -7.95
N ASP A 3 -1.34 4.23 -8.27
CA ASP A 3 -0.48 4.28 -9.45
C ASP A 3 0.86 4.86 -8.98
N GLN A 4 1.96 4.22 -9.38
CA GLN A 4 3.31 4.61 -8.93
C GLN A 4 3.72 5.98 -9.46
N TYR A 5 3.16 6.44 -10.57
CA TYR A 5 3.37 7.79 -11.08
C TYR A 5 2.84 8.81 -10.08
N SER A 6 1.59 8.65 -9.63
CA SER A 6 0.99 9.49 -8.59
C SER A 6 1.77 9.46 -7.26
N ALA A 7 2.33 8.31 -6.92
CA ALA A 7 3.08 8.12 -5.68
C ALA A 7 4.46 8.81 -5.73
N ALA A 8 5.18 8.72 -6.85
CA ALA A 8 6.43 9.47 -7.04
C ALA A 8 6.19 10.97 -7.15
N ALA A 9 5.14 11.41 -7.85
CA ALA A 9 4.77 12.83 -7.95
C ALA A 9 4.45 13.44 -6.57
N GLY A 10 3.89 12.65 -5.65
CA GLY A 10 3.64 13.04 -4.26
C GLY A 10 4.84 12.89 -3.33
N ASN A 11 6.01 12.47 -3.84
CA ASN A 11 7.21 12.16 -3.06
C ASN A 11 6.95 11.20 -1.89
N LEU A 12 6.08 10.19 -2.09
CA LEU A 12 5.77 9.21 -1.05
C LEU A 12 7.04 8.46 -0.66
N GLY A 13 7.29 8.36 0.65
CA GLY A 13 8.51 7.75 1.19
C GLY A 13 9.79 8.54 0.92
N GLY A 14 9.72 9.80 0.47
CA GLY A 14 10.91 10.66 0.31
C GLY A 14 11.87 10.21 -0.79
N GLY A 15 11.35 9.80 -1.95
CA GLY A 15 12.15 9.39 -3.11
C GLY A 15 12.41 7.89 -3.23
N VAL A 16 11.88 7.08 -2.30
CA VAL A 16 12.01 5.61 -2.32
C VAL A 16 11.52 5.01 -3.64
N ILE A 17 10.45 5.55 -4.23
CA ILE A 17 9.91 5.04 -5.50
C ILE A 17 10.88 5.25 -6.66
N GLU A 18 11.44 6.44 -6.80
CA GLU A 18 12.42 6.75 -7.85
C GLU A 18 13.68 5.89 -7.69
N GLY A 19 14.20 5.79 -6.46
CA GLY A 19 15.36 4.95 -6.16
C GLY A 19 15.12 3.46 -6.42
N PHE A 20 13.92 2.96 -6.08
CA PHE A 20 13.54 1.57 -6.30
C PHE A 20 13.31 1.24 -7.79
N LEU A 21 12.66 2.15 -8.52
CA LEU A 21 12.35 1.96 -9.94
C LEU A 21 13.50 2.33 -10.88
N GLY A 22 14.58 2.93 -10.35
CA GLY A 22 15.82 3.20 -11.09
C GLY A 22 15.81 4.48 -11.92
N GLY A 23 14.97 5.46 -11.56
CA GLY A 23 14.88 6.75 -12.23
C GLY A 23 13.49 7.38 -12.11
N GLY A 24 13.35 8.63 -12.53
CA GLY A 24 12.08 9.34 -12.52
C GLY A 24 11.09 8.74 -13.51
N HIS A 25 9.80 9.05 -13.35
CA HIS A 25 8.75 8.50 -14.21
C HIS A 25 8.90 8.85 -15.70
N GLY A 26 9.63 9.94 -16.01
CA GLY A 26 9.97 10.33 -17.38
C GLY A 26 11.12 9.53 -17.96
N ASP A 27 12.03 9.04 -17.11
CA ASP A 27 13.24 8.31 -17.51
C ASP A 27 12.95 6.82 -17.71
N VAL A 28 12.13 6.24 -16.82
CA VAL A 28 11.80 4.80 -16.80
C VAL A 28 10.29 4.52 -16.79
N PRO A 29 9.50 5.07 -17.74
CA PRO A 29 8.03 4.98 -17.71
C PRO A 29 7.50 3.53 -17.68
N ASN A 30 8.20 2.59 -18.31
CA ASN A 30 7.81 1.18 -18.28
C ASN A 30 7.91 0.55 -16.89
N HIS A 31 8.87 0.97 -16.05
CA HIS A 31 9.02 0.43 -14.69
C HIS A 31 7.83 0.84 -13.83
N TYR A 32 7.46 2.12 -13.89
CA TYR A 32 6.28 2.65 -13.20
C TYR A 32 4.97 1.97 -13.65
N ARG A 33 4.83 1.69 -14.96
CA ARG A 33 3.66 0.99 -15.50
C ARG A 33 3.55 -0.44 -14.96
N VAL A 34 4.65 -1.19 -14.93
CA VAL A 34 4.65 -2.59 -14.46
C VAL A 34 4.51 -2.69 -12.95
N ALA A 35 5.08 -1.74 -12.19
CA ALA A 35 5.02 -1.74 -10.73
C ALA A 35 3.70 -1.19 -10.15
N SER A 36 2.82 -0.64 -10.99
CA SER A 36 1.52 -0.14 -10.56
C SER A 36 0.55 -1.31 -10.34
N PRO A 37 -0.11 -1.41 -9.17
CA PRO A 37 -1.11 -2.43 -8.93
C PRO A 37 -2.20 -2.42 -10.01
N SER A 38 -2.51 -3.59 -10.55
CA SER A 38 -3.63 -3.80 -11.48
C SER A 38 -4.77 -4.54 -10.81
N ALA A 39 -5.94 -4.52 -11.44
CA ALA A 39 -7.03 -5.42 -11.05
C ALA A 39 -6.55 -6.88 -11.07
N SER A 40 -7.13 -7.69 -10.17
CA SER A 40 -6.86 -9.12 -10.03
C SER A 40 -8.15 -9.82 -9.64
N ASP A 41 -8.32 -11.07 -10.08
CA ASP A 41 -9.42 -11.93 -9.65
C ASP A 41 -9.16 -12.60 -8.29
N ALA A 42 -7.95 -12.42 -7.74
CA ALA A 42 -7.60 -12.93 -6.42
C ALA A 42 -8.35 -12.17 -5.31
N ARG A 43 -8.62 -12.86 -4.20
CA ARG A 43 -9.07 -12.19 -2.98
C ARG A 43 -7.92 -11.31 -2.46
N ILE A 44 -8.15 -10.00 -2.43
CA ILE A 44 -7.20 -9.02 -1.89
C ILE A 44 -7.78 -8.42 -0.60
N ILE A 45 -6.97 -8.45 0.45
CA ILE A 45 -7.24 -7.82 1.73
C ILE A 45 -6.21 -6.69 1.91
N THR A 46 -6.70 -5.47 2.07
CA THR A 46 -5.87 -4.29 2.25
C THR A 46 -5.81 -3.94 3.73
N VAL A 47 -4.61 -3.88 4.28
CA VAL A 47 -4.37 -3.63 5.71
C VAL A 47 -3.68 -2.28 5.87
N HIS A 48 -4.20 -1.40 6.73
CA HIS A 48 -3.70 -0.03 6.78
C HIS A 48 -4.00 0.71 8.10
N GLY A 49 -3.06 1.54 8.55
CA GLY A 49 -3.23 2.44 9.69
C GLY A 49 -3.81 3.81 9.29
N ARG A 50 -4.74 4.36 10.07
CA ARG A 50 -5.39 5.65 9.78
C ARG A 50 -4.41 6.83 9.77
N TYR A 51 -3.35 6.77 10.59
CA TYR A 51 -2.31 7.79 10.70
C TYR A 51 -1.04 7.42 9.92
N ASP A 52 -1.17 6.62 8.85
CA ASP A 52 -0.08 6.44 7.90
C ASP A 52 0.23 7.76 7.16
N LEU A 53 1.35 8.38 7.53
CA LEU A 53 1.87 9.60 6.91
C LEU A 53 2.84 9.32 5.75
N VAL A 54 3.18 8.06 5.49
CA VAL A 54 4.11 7.65 4.42
C VAL A 54 3.32 7.27 3.16
N VAL A 55 2.27 6.47 3.31
CA VAL A 55 1.34 6.07 2.24
C VAL A 55 -0.08 6.32 2.74
N PRO A 56 -0.74 7.44 2.40
CA PRO A 56 -2.06 7.74 2.96
C PRO A 56 -3.13 6.68 2.67
N ALA A 57 -3.96 6.35 3.67
CA ALA A 57 -5.03 5.35 3.60
C ALA A 57 -5.99 5.47 2.41
N GLY A 58 -6.20 6.70 1.94
CA GLY A 58 -6.98 6.99 0.74
C GLY A 58 -6.42 6.36 -0.53
N ARG A 59 -5.18 5.83 -0.52
CA ARG A 59 -4.60 5.03 -1.61
C ARG A 59 -5.05 3.56 -1.53
N SER A 60 -4.95 2.97 -0.34
CA SER A 60 -5.37 1.59 -0.07
C SER A 60 -6.84 1.30 -0.46
N GLY A 61 -7.74 2.27 -0.26
CA GLY A 61 -9.15 2.15 -0.66
C GLY A 61 -9.43 2.28 -2.17
N LEU A 62 -8.42 2.51 -3.01
CA LEU A 62 -8.59 2.70 -4.46
C LEU A 62 -8.52 1.40 -5.28
N LEU A 63 -8.19 0.28 -4.65
CA LEU A 63 -8.33 -1.04 -5.27
C LEU A 63 -9.80 -1.45 -5.13
N ALA A 64 -10.53 -1.43 -6.24
CA ALA A 64 -11.94 -1.81 -6.24
C ALA A 64 -12.07 -3.31 -5.89
N GLY A 65 -13.05 -3.64 -5.05
CA GLY A 65 -13.35 -5.03 -4.68
C GLY A 65 -12.46 -5.63 -3.59
N THR A 66 -11.60 -4.84 -2.93
CA THR A 66 -10.77 -5.33 -1.82
C THR A 66 -11.47 -5.22 -0.48
N GLU A 67 -11.28 -6.22 0.38
CA GLU A 67 -11.63 -6.14 1.79
C GLU A 67 -10.64 -5.22 2.52
N GLY A 68 -11.10 -4.42 3.49
CA GLY A 68 -10.27 -3.45 4.20
C GLY A 68 -10.18 -3.73 5.70
N ILE A 69 -8.97 -3.88 6.22
CA ILE A 69 -8.66 -3.93 7.65
C ILE A 69 -7.96 -2.63 8.01
N PHE A 70 -8.68 -1.78 8.72
CA PHE A 70 -8.18 -0.48 9.15
C PHE A 70 -8.09 -0.40 10.67
N ASP A 71 -7.04 0.26 11.15
CA ASP A 71 -6.90 0.65 12.55
C ASP A 71 -6.91 2.17 12.67
N ASP A 72 -7.76 2.69 13.55
CA ASP A 72 -7.99 4.13 13.68
C ASP A 72 -6.84 4.88 14.38
N ALA A 73 -5.90 4.16 14.99
CA ALA A 73 -4.72 4.70 15.66
C ALA A 73 -3.38 4.34 14.96
N GLY A 74 -3.41 3.40 14.02
CA GLY A 74 -2.22 2.81 13.42
C GLY A 74 -1.50 3.73 12.46
N THR A 75 -0.18 3.56 12.39
CA THR A 75 0.76 4.25 11.52
C THR A 75 1.23 3.33 10.38
N HIS A 76 2.13 3.84 9.53
CA HIS A 76 2.70 3.07 8.42
C HIS A 76 3.36 1.76 8.85
N PHE A 77 4.02 1.76 10.02
CA PHE A 77 4.87 0.64 10.46
C PHE A 77 4.15 -0.34 11.39
N ASP A 78 2.97 0.02 11.92
CA ASP A 78 2.21 -0.87 12.81
C ASP A 78 1.67 -2.12 12.09
N VAL A 79 1.56 -2.08 10.75
CA VAL A 79 1.26 -3.27 9.93
C VAL A 79 2.38 -4.32 9.95
N LEU A 80 3.61 -3.91 10.31
CA LEU A 80 4.78 -4.78 10.37
C LEU A 80 5.02 -5.35 11.77
N ASP A 81 4.34 -4.85 12.80
CA ASP A 81 4.47 -5.34 14.17
C ASP A 81 3.58 -6.58 14.39
N PRO A 82 4.15 -7.78 14.60
CA PRO A 82 3.36 -8.99 14.83
C PRO A 82 2.53 -8.96 16.12
N GLN A 83 2.82 -8.04 17.04
CA GLN A 83 2.08 -7.86 18.29
C GLN A 83 0.88 -6.92 18.14
N HIS A 84 0.83 -6.14 17.05
CA HIS A 84 -0.21 -5.16 16.79
C HIS A 84 -1.54 -5.81 16.39
N ASP A 85 -2.66 -5.13 16.65
CA ASP A 85 -4.00 -5.64 16.36
C ASP A 85 -4.25 -5.89 14.86
N LEU A 86 -3.70 -5.02 14.01
CA LEU A 86 -3.71 -5.19 12.55
C LEU A 86 -3.15 -6.55 12.11
N TRP A 87 -2.09 -7.03 12.76
CA TRP A 87 -1.51 -8.32 12.45
C TRP A 87 -2.45 -9.48 12.81
N ARG A 88 -3.05 -9.44 14.02
CA ARG A 88 -4.03 -10.45 14.45
C ARG A 88 -5.22 -10.54 13.51
N ARG A 89 -5.83 -9.39 13.20
CA ARG A 89 -6.97 -9.32 12.27
C ARG A 89 -6.62 -9.80 10.86
N THR A 90 -5.37 -9.62 10.44
CA THR A 90 -4.87 -10.16 9.16
C THR A 90 -4.84 -11.68 9.19
N LEU A 91 -4.33 -12.30 10.26
CA LEU A 91 -4.32 -13.76 10.40
C LEU A 91 -5.73 -14.35 10.46
N ASP A 92 -6.63 -13.72 11.21
CA ASP A 92 -8.05 -14.12 11.28
C ASP A 92 -8.69 -14.08 9.89
N ALA A 93 -8.48 -13.00 9.13
CA ALA A 93 -9.04 -12.85 7.79
C ALA A 93 -8.46 -13.85 6.77
N LEU A 94 -7.24 -14.35 7.01
CA LEU A 94 -6.60 -15.41 6.23
C LEU A 94 -6.99 -16.83 6.72
N GLY A 95 -7.66 -16.96 7.87
CA GLY A 95 -8.00 -18.26 8.46
C GLY A 95 -6.79 -18.99 9.06
N LEU A 96 -5.81 -18.24 9.58
CA LEU A 96 -4.54 -18.74 10.13
C LEU A 96 -4.44 -18.59 11.66
N SER A 97 -5.54 -18.23 12.31
CA SER A 97 -5.67 -17.99 13.76
C SER A 97 -5.85 -19.27 14.56
#